data_AF-A0A928H8T9-F1
#
_entry.id   AF-A0A928H8T9-F1
#
_cell.length_a   1.000
_cell.length_b   1.000
_cell.length_c   1.000
_cell.angle_alpha   90.00
_cell.angle_beta   90.00
_cell.angle_gamma   90.00
#
_symmetry.space_group_name_H-M   'P 1'
#
loop_
_entity.id
_entity.type
_entity.pdbx_description
1 polymer ?
#
loop_
_entity_poly.entity_id
_entity_poly.type
_entity_poly.pdbx_seq_one_letter_code
_entity_poly.pdbx_strand_id
1 'polypeptide(L)' 'MNIDIFDKAADFLPDECFRLPPDVAIILGSGWGDSLNKDGVLCRLSYADIPGMGATTVA' A
#
# COMPACT_ATOMS: atom_id res chain seq x y z
N MET A 1 9.57 18.22 4.47
CA MET A 1 9.09 16.91 3.98
C MET A 1 10.28 16.23 3.32
N ASN A 2 10.72 15.08 3.81
CA ASN A 2 11.93 14.44 3.28
C ASN A 2 11.57 13.69 1.99
N ILE A 3 11.80 14.30 0.83
CA ILE A 3 11.45 13.74 -0.49
C ILE A 3 12.08 12.35 -0.69
N ASP A 4 13.27 12.14 -0.12
CA ASP A 4 14.02 10.88 -0.20
C ASP A 4 13.25 9.65 0.37
N ILE A 5 12.34 9.83 1.33
CA ILE A 5 11.57 8.67 1.85
C ILE A 5 10.44 8.26 0.91
N PHE A 6 9.86 9.20 0.16
CA PHE A 6 8.80 8.91 -0.79
C PHE A 6 9.35 8.22 -2.03
N ASP A 7 10.52 8.64 -2.51
CA ASP A 7 11.21 7.99 -3.62
C ASP A 7 11.56 6.54 -3.24
N LYS A 8 12.11 6.33 -2.04
CA LYS A 8 12.40 4.98 -1.53
C LYS A 8 11.16 4.10 -1.34
N ALA A 9 10.05 4.70 -0.90
CA ALA A 9 8.79 3.96 -0.78
C ALA A 9 8.23 3.58 -2.16
N ALA A 10 8.36 4.47 -3.16
CA ALA A 10 7.96 4.20 -4.53
C ALA A 10 8.83 3.12 -5.18
N ASP A 11 10.15 3.16 -4.98
CA ASP A 11 11.10 2.15 -5.49
C ASP A 11 10.85 0.74 -4.94
N PHE A 12 10.16 0.62 -3.80
CA PHE A 12 9.75 -0.67 -3.25
C PHE A 12 8.51 -1.26 -3.94
N LEU A 13 7.67 -0.43 -4.56
CA LEU A 13 6.41 -0.90 -5.16
C LEU A 13 6.69 -1.76 -6.40
N PRO A 14 5.93 -2.85 -6.61
CA PRO A 14 6.03 -3.65 -7.83
C PRO A 14 5.75 -2.81 -9.09
N ASP A 15 6.39 -3.18 -10.21
CA ASP A 15 6.20 -2.53 -11.52
C ASP A 15 4.73 -2.46 -11.93
N GLU A 16 3.91 -3.44 -11.54
CA GLU A 16 2.48 -3.47 -11.78
C GLU A 16 1.74 -2.25 -11.22
N CYS A 17 2.18 -1.69 -10.08
CA CYS A 17 1.60 -0.48 -9.49
C CYS A 17 1.79 0.77 -10.38
N PHE A 18 2.80 0.76 -11.26
CA PHE A 18 3.09 1.85 -12.20
C PHE A 18 2.51 1.58 -13.59
N ARG A 19 2.49 0.30 -14.02
CA ARG A 19 1.88 -0.11 -15.29
C ARG A 19 0.36 0.04 -15.29
N LEU A 20 -0.27 -0.18 -14.13
CA LEU A 20 -1.71 -0.04 -13.91
C LEU A 20 -1.93 0.85 -12.68
N PRO A 21 -1.73 2.17 -12.82
CA PRO A 21 -1.90 3.07 -11.69
C PRO A 21 -3.36 3.05 -11.22
N PRO A 22 -3.62 3.09 -9.90
CA PRO A 22 -4.97 3.11 -9.38
C PRO A 22 -5.66 4.44 -9.70
N ASP A 23 -6.90 4.39 -10.21
CA ASP A 23 -7.73 5.58 -10.42
C ASP A 23 -8.23 6.18 -9.09
N VAL A 24 -8.30 5.35 -8.04
CA VAL A 24 -8.84 5.72 -6.72
C VAL A 24 -7.98 5.11 -5.62
N ALA A 25 -7.62 5.93 -4.63
CA ALA A 25 -7.02 5.48 -3.38
C ALA A 25 -8.05 5.54 -2.24
N ILE A 26 -8.07 4.52 -1.39
CA ILE A 26 -9.02 4.42 -0.26
C ILE A 26 -8.24 4.13 1.02
N ILE A 27 -8.52 4.87 2.08
CA ILE A 27 -8.04 4.59 3.44
C ILE A 27 -9.21 4.05 4.24
N LEU A 28 -9.07 2.84 4.77
CA LEU A 28 -10.12 2.16 5.51
C LEU A 28 -9.96 2.38 7.01
N GLY A 29 -11.01 2.91 7.64
CA GLY A 29 -11.10 3.02 9.09
C GLY A 29 -11.55 1.72 9.75
N SER A 30 -11.76 1.79 11.07
CA SER A 30 -12.24 0.66 11.86
C SER A 30 -13.56 0.10 11.32
N GLY A 31 -13.66 -1.24 11.25
CA GLY A 31 -14.85 -1.96 10.80
C GLY A 31 -14.95 -2.22 9.28
N TRP A 32 -14.01 -1.74 8.48
CA TRP A 32 -14.06 -1.88 7.01
C TRP A 32 -13.14 -2.96 6.42
N GLY A 33 -12.37 -3.67 7.25
CA GLY A 33 -11.38 -4.66 6.80
C GLY A 33 -11.97 -5.73 5.87
N ASP A 34 -13.15 -6.26 6.20
CA ASP A 34 -13.81 -7.30 5.43
C ASP A 34 -14.30 -6.82 4.05
N SER A 35 -14.39 -5.51 3.82
CA SER A 35 -14.76 -4.93 2.52
C SER A 35 -13.67 -5.10 1.46
N LEU A 36 -12.45 -5.50 1.86
CA LEU A 36 -11.33 -5.78 0.96
C LEU A 36 -11.38 -7.17 0.31
N ASN A 37 -12.32 -8.04 0.71
CA ASN A 37 -12.50 -9.33 0.06
C ASN A 37 -13.06 -9.12 -1.36
N LYS A 38 -12.15 -9.09 -2.34
CA LYS A 38 -12.47 -8.99 -3.76
C LYS A 38 -11.74 -10.08 -4.55
N ASP A 39 -12.37 -10.49 -5.65
CA ASP A 39 -11.90 -11.61 -6.48
C ASP A 39 -10.62 -11.30 -7.27
N GLY A 40 -10.22 -10.03 -7.37
CA GLY A 40 -9.03 -9.58 -8.09
C GLY A 40 -8.13 -8.69 -7.24
N VAL A 41 -7.12 -9.28 -6.61
CA VAL A 41 -6.06 -8.56 -5.90
C VAL A 41 -4.81 -8.54 -6.77
N LEU A 42 -4.36 -7.36 -7.18
CA LEU A 42 -3.14 -7.19 -7.98
C LEU A 42 -1.88 -7.57 -7.18
N CYS A 43 -1.76 -7.00 -5.98
CA CYS A 43 -0.69 -7.31 -5.04
C CYS A 43 -1.15 -7.04 -3.60
N ARG A 44 -0.50 -7.68 -2.63
CA ARG A 44 -0.60 -7.33 -1.21
C ARG A 44 0.79 -6.96 -0.72
N LEU A 45 0.90 -5.79 -0.10
CA LEU A 45 2.16 -5.27 0.42
C LEU A 45 2.02 -5.10 1.93
N SER A 46 2.98 -5.65 2.69
CA SER A 46 3.06 -5.41 4.12
C SER A 46 3.59 -4.01 4.36
N TYR A 47 3.00 -3.26 5.29
CA TYR A 47 3.52 -1.94 5.67
C TYR A 47 4.93 -2.03 6.25
N ALA A 48 5.28 -3.15 6.89
CA ALA A 48 6.60 -3.38 7.46
C ALA A 48 7.71 -3.40 6.39
N ASP A 49 7.36 -3.75 5.15
CA ASP A 49 8.31 -3.87 4.05
C ASP A 49 8.48 -2.54 3.29
N ILE A 50 7.54 -1.59 3.44
CA ILE A 50 7.58 -0.29 2.75
C ILE A 50 8.46 0.69 3.54
N PRO A 51 9.55 1.23 2.96
CA PRO A 51 10.39 2.23 3.61
C PRO A 51 9.58 3.42 4.14
N GLY A 52 9.71 3.70 5.44
CA GLY A 52 9.05 4.84 6.09
C GLY A 52 7.62 4.60 6.60
N MET A 53 6.99 3.46 6.31
CA MET A 53 5.66 3.09 6.84
C MET A 53 5.74 2.40 8.20
N GLY A 54 6.73 1.50 8.38
CA GLY A 54 6.86 0.69 9.59
C GLY A 54 5.76 -0.38 9.74
N ALA A 55 5.86 -1.22 10.77
CA ALA A 55 4.87 -2.27 11.01
C ALA A 55 3.54 -1.68 11.53
N THR A 56 2.42 -2.17 11.02
CA THR A 56 1.10 -1.93 11.62
C THR A 56 1.02 -2.57 13.01
N THR A 57 0.31 -1.93 13.94
CA THR A 57 0.05 -2.47 15.29
C THR A 57 -1.17 -3.39 15.34
N VAL A 58 -1.95 -3.44 14.26
CA VAL A 58 -3.12 -4.30 14.11
C VAL A 58 -2.75 -5.44 13.17
N ALA A 59 -2.91 -6.68 13.65
CA ALA A 59 -2.59 -7.94 12.96
C ALA A 59 -3.79 -8.50 12.19
#